data_AF-A0A945KHG8-F1
#
_entry.id   AF-A0A945KHG8-F1
#
_cell.length_a   1.000
_cell.length_b   1.000
_cell.length_c   1.000
_cell.angle_alpha   90.00
_cell.angle_beta   90.00
_cell.angle_gamma   90.00
#
_symmetry.space_group_name_H-M   'P 1'
#
loop_
_entity.id
_entity.type
_entity.pdbx_description
1 polymer ?
#
loop_
_entity_poly.entity_id
_entity_poly.type
_entity_poly.pdbx_seq_one_letter_code
_entity_poly.pdbx_strand_id
1 'polypeptide(L)'
;MSSIGRSFDRDSSSIYPLLSRTGGIRPPVRKRSRLALTLSEREEISRGIVGEQSIRSMALALGRSASTVSREVHRNGGYDQYRAAVADERAWDRTRRPKLCKLARSPWLRLSLSWALGLARSMARSRPNPPPFLLPLSLATTCMGAKTRRAAMVKVNAVIEKAWDVFLFFICLDLS
;
A
#
# COMPACT_ATOMS: atom_id res chain seq x y z
N MET A 1 -5.27 -15.50 -15.94
CA MET A 1 -4.93 -14.09 -15.62
C MET A 1 -5.79 -13.06 -16.37
N SER A 2 -6.71 -13.48 -17.24
CA SER A 2 -7.63 -12.61 -17.98
C SER A 2 -8.70 -11.91 -17.14
N SER A 3 -8.93 -12.38 -15.90
CA SER A 3 -9.94 -11.83 -15.00
C SER A 3 -9.59 -10.44 -14.47
N ILE A 4 -8.30 -10.15 -14.27
CA ILE A 4 -7.85 -8.83 -13.78
C ILE A 4 -8.09 -7.77 -14.87
N GLY A 5 -7.76 -8.07 -16.13
CA GLY A 5 -8.04 -7.20 -17.28
C GLY A 5 -9.52 -6.82 -17.40
N ARG A 6 -10.39 -7.83 -17.37
CA ARG A 6 -11.85 -7.62 -17.45
C ARG A 6 -12.41 -6.79 -16.30
N SER A 7 -11.83 -6.86 -15.10
CA SER A 7 -12.24 -6.05 -13.95
C SER A 7 -11.88 -4.56 -14.09
N PHE A 8 -10.95 -4.22 -14.99
CA PHE A 8 -10.49 -2.85 -15.25
C PHE A 8 -10.87 -2.37 -16.65
N ASP A 9 -11.75 -3.09 -17.37
CA ASP A 9 -12.11 -2.85 -18.77
C ASP A 9 -10.90 -2.67 -19.69
N ARG A 10 -9.85 -3.48 -19.47
CA ARG A 10 -8.60 -3.44 -20.24
C ARG A 10 -8.10 -4.82 -20.64
N ASP A 11 -7.42 -4.87 -21.77
CA ASP A 11 -6.73 -6.08 -22.19
C ASP A 11 -5.68 -6.49 -21.16
N SER A 12 -5.61 -7.78 -20.86
CA SER A 12 -4.70 -8.29 -19.82
C SER A 12 -3.22 -8.10 -20.19
N SER A 13 -2.94 -7.96 -21.48
CA SER A 13 -1.64 -7.58 -22.03
C SER A 13 -1.20 -6.18 -21.62
N SER A 14 -2.11 -5.22 -21.47
CA SER A 14 -1.78 -3.83 -21.09
C SER A 14 -1.49 -3.68 -19.60
N ILE A 15 -2.02 -4.58 -18.77
CA ILE A 15 -1.84 -4.55 -17.30
C ILE A 15 -0.50 -5.19 -16.90
N TYR A 16 -0.05 -6.20 -17.65
CA TYR A 16 1.15 -6.97 -17.31
C TYR A 16 2.43 -6.11 -17.15
N PRO A 17 2.75 -5.14 -18.02
CA PRO A 17 3.93 -4.27 -17.85
C PRO A 17 3.91 -3.43 -16.57
N LEU A 18 2.72 -3.09 -16.05
CA LEU A 18 2.56 -2.33 -14.81
C LEU A 18 2.74 -3.22 -13.58
N LEU A 19 2.16 -4.42 -13.61
CA LEU A 19 2.27 -5.40 -12.52
C LEU A 19 3.70 -5.96 -12.42
N SER A 20 4.36 -6.24 -13.54
CA SER A 20 5.71 -6.82 -13.55
C SER A 20 6.75 -5.86 -12.95
N ARG A 21 6.60 -4.54 -13.16
CA ARG A 21 7.50 -3.51 -12.57
C ARG A 21 7.39 -3.38 -11.06
N THR A 22 6.20 -3.61 -10.51
CA THR A 22 5.90 -3.32 -9.10
C THR A 22 5.62 -4.58 -8.26
N GLY A 23 5.58 -5.75 -8.90
CA GLY A 23 5.16 -7.00 -8.28
C GLY A 23 3.69 -7.00 -7.88
N GLY A 24 2.86 -6.15 -8.51
CA GLY A 24 1.46 -5.96 -8.15
C GLY A 24 1.20 -5.19 -6.85
N ILE A 25 2.26 -4.65 -6.21
CA ILE A 25 2.14 -3.83 -5.01
C ILE A 25 2.15 -2.35 -5.42
N ARG A 26 1.07 -1.63 -5.09
CA ARG A 26 0.99 -0.19 -5.38
C ARG A 26 2.14 0.55 -4.66
N PRO A 27 3.02 1.26 -5.39
CA PRO A 27 4.06 2.05 -4.74
C PRO A 27 3.43 3.17 -3.90
N PRO A 28 4.05 3.54 -2.77
CA PRO A 28 3.55 4.62 -1.94
C PRO A 28 3.50 5.93 -2.72
N VAL A 29 2.53 6.80 -2.38
CA VAL A 29 2.42 8.12 -2.98
C VAL A 29 3.71 8.89 -2.72
N ARG A 30 4.26 9.47 -3.78
CA ARG A 30 5.55 10.13 -3.75
C ARG A 30 5.41 11.48 -3.04
N LYS A 31 6.29 11.75 -2.07
CA LYS A 31 6.33 13.02 -1.34
C LYS A 31 7.72 13.63 -1.48
N ARG A 32 7.78 14.95 -1.68
CA ARG A 32 9.05 15.68 -1.64
C ARG A 32 9.51 15.85 -0.20
N SER A 33 10.83 15.82 0.01
CA SER A 33 11.40 16.21 1.29
C SER A 33 11.16 17.71 1.52
N ARG A 34 10.93 18.10 2.79
CA ARG A 34 10.80 19.52 3.19
C ARG A 34 12.08 20.33 2.94
N LEU A 35 13.22 19.65 2.85
CA LEU A 35 14.52 20.26 2.59
C LEU A 35 14.84 20.36 1.08
N ALA A 36 14.00 19.79 0.21
CA ALA A 36 14.22 19.86 -1.23
C ALA A 36 13.87 21.26 -1.76
N LEU A 37 14.63 21.72 -2.75
CA LEU A 37 14.30 22.93 -3.49
C LEU A 37 12.95 22.77 -4.21
N THR A 38 12.11 23.78 -4.06
CA THR A 38 10.85 23.96 -4.76
C THR A 38 11.07 24.42 -6.19
N LEU A 39 10.02 24.37 -7.01
CA LEU A 39 10.09 24.86 -8.38
C LEU A 39 10.37 26.38 -8.40
N SER A 40 9.72 27.16 -7.53
CA SER A 40 9.93 28.61 -7.43
C SER A 40 11.39 28.95 -7.11
N GLU A 41 11.98 28.26 -6.12
CA GLU A 41 13.39 28.46 -5.76
C GLU A 41 14.32 28.12 -6.94
N ARG A 42 13.99 27.12 -7.76
CA ARG A 42 14.76 26.79 -8.99
C ARG A 42 14.62 27.85 -10.08
N GLU A 43 13.43 28.43 -10.24
CA GLU A 43 13.20 29.52 -11.20
C GLU A 43 13.96 30.80 -10.81
N GLU A 44 14.11 31.06 -9.51
CA GLU A 44 14.98 32.14 -9.02
C GLU A 44 16.45 31.88 -9.34
N ILE A 45 16.94 30.64 -9.18
CA ILE A 45 18.29 30.27 -9.63
C ILE A 45 18.43 30.48 -11.15
N SER A 46 17.44 30.06 -11.93
CA SER A 46 17.46 30.25 -13.39
C SER A 46 17.55 31.72 -13.79
N ARG A 47 16.76 32.59 -13.14
CA ARG A 47 16.80 34.04 -13.35
C ARG A 47 18.13 34.66 -12.88
N GLY A 48 18.65 34.21 -11.74
CA GLY A 48 19.93 34.67 -11.22
C GLY A 48 21.10 34.31 -12.14
N ILE A 49 21.08 33.12 -12.77
CA ILE A 49 22.07 32.71 -13.77
C ILE A 49 22.02 33.61 -15.00
N VAL A 50 20.83 33.88 -15.54
CA VAL A 50 20.67 34.79 -16.69
C VAL A 50 21.09 36.22 -16.36
N GLY A 51 20.86 36.65 -15.12
CA GLY A 51 21.33 37.94 -14.61
C GLY A 51 22.78 37.96 -14.12
N GLU A 52 23.59 36.95 -14.47
CA GLU A 52 25.01 36.82 -14.10
C GLU A 52 25.30 36.95 -12.59
N GLN A 53 24.33 36.60 -11.74
CA GLN A 53 24.47 36.66 -10.30
C GLN A 53 25.36 35.54 -9.78
N SER A 54 26.15 35.86 -8.75
CA SER A 54 26.96 34.85 -8.07
C SER A 54 26.10 33.84 -7.29
N ILE A 55 26.59 32.60 -7.13
CA ILE A 55 25.95 31.58 -6.29
C ILE A 55 25.63 32.08 -4.88
N ARG A 56 26.51 32.90 -4.28
CA ARG A 56 26.27 33.44 -2.94
C ARG A 56 25.11 34.42 -2.90
N SER A 57 24.97 35.27 -3.92
CA SER A 57 23.86 36.22 -4.04
C SER A 57 22.53 35.50 -4.22
N MET A 58 22.48 34.53 -5.14
CA MET A 58 21.29 33.69 -5.33
C MET A 58 20.91 32.92 -4.05
N ALA A 59 21.89 32.36 -3.34
CA ALA A 59 21.65 31.62 -2.11
C ALA A 59 21.10 32.52 -0.98
N LEU A 60 21.59 33.75 -0.87
CA LEU A 60 21.09 34.75 0.07
C LEU A 60 19.63 35.12 -0.23
N ALA A 61 19.30 35.37 -1.50
CA ALA A 61 17.92 35.68 -1.92
C ALA A 61 16.94 34.54 -1.56
N LEU A 62 17.38 33.30 -1.71
CA LEU A 62 16.61 32.10 -1.41
C LEU A 62 16.54 31.73 0.08
N GLY A 63 17.36 32.35 0.93
CA GLY A 63 17.53 31.92 2.32
C GLY A 63 18.13 30.51 2.45
N ARG A 64 18.97 30.09 1.49
CA ARG A 64 19.59 28.76 1.43
C ARG A 64 21.11 28.85 1.54
N SER A 65 21.74 27.70 1.81
CA SER A 65 23.20 27.63 1.79
C SER A 65 23.73 27.74 0.35
N ALA A 66 24.84 28.45 0.16
CA ALA A 66 25.55 28.52 -1.13
C ALA A 66 25.93 27.12 -1.65
N SER A 67 26.23 26.18 -0.74
CA SER A 67 26.53 24.80 -1.09
C SER A 67 25.33 24.07 -1.72
N THR A 68 24.10 24.42 -1.34
CA THR A 68 22.87 23.85 -1.92
C THR A 68 22.71 24.31 -3.36
N VAL A 69 22.84 25.61 -3.60
CA VAL A 69 22.71 26.21 -4.94
C VAL A 69 23.82 25.72 -5.86
N SER A 70 25.08 25.72 -5.40
CA SER A 70 26.22 25.20 -6.18
C SER A 70 26.02 23.76 -6.63
N ARG A 71 25.63 22.86 -5.70
CA ARG A 71 25.36 21.46 -6.03
C ARG A 71 24.18 21.31 -6.99
N GLU A 72 23.16 22.16 -6.89
CA GLU A 72 22.02 22.12 -7.78
C GLU A 72 22.39 22.55 -9.20
N VAL A 73 23.14 23.64 -9.35
CA VAL A 73 23.60 24.13 -10.66
C VAL A 73 24.53 23.13 -11.31
N HIS A 74 25.56 22.66 -10.58
CA HIS A 74 26.53 21.70 -11.10
C HIS A 74 25.87 20.39 -11.54
N ARG A 75 24.94 19.85 -10.75
CA ARG A 75 24.25 18.58 -11.06
C ARG A 75 23.33 18.67 -12.28
N ASN A 76 22.89 19.87 -12.67
CA ASN A 76 21.91 20.07 -13.72
C ASN A 76 22.48 20.70 -15.00
N GLY A 77 23.81 20.77 -15.14
CA GLY A 77 24.48 21.19 -16.37
C GLY A 77 25.30 22.47 -16.27
N GLY A 78 25.51 23.00 -15.06
CA GLY A 78 26.28 24.25 -14.89
C GLY A 78 25.47 25.49 -15.28
N TYR A 79 26.14 26.64 -15.41
CA TYR A 79 25.49 27.91 -15.73
C TYR A 79 24.90 27.91 -17.15
N ASP A 80 25.55 27.28 -18.13
CA ASP A 80 25.15 27.36 -19.55
C ASP A 80 23.90 26.53 -19.88
N GLN A 81 23.65 25.46 -19.13
CA GLN A 81 22.58 24.50 -19.43
C GLN A 81 21.52 24.41 -18.33
N TYR A 82 21.60 25.25 -17.29
CA TYR A 82 20.64 25.20 -16.21
C TYR A 82 19.23 25.58 -16.69
N ARG A 83 18.28 24.69 -16.49
CA ARG A 83 16.84 24.94 -16.70
C ARG A 83 16.06 24.43 -15.50
N ALA A 84 15.28 25.31 -14.89
CA ALA A 84 14.53 25.02 -13.66
C ALA A 84 13.54 23.85 -13.81
N ALA A 85 12.72 23.84 -14.87
CA ALA A 85 11.77 22.76 -15.15
C ALA A 85 12.46 21.39 -15.32
N VAL A 86 13.56 21.34 -16.07
CA VAL A 86 14.34 20.11 -16.30
C VAL A 86 15.01 19.64 -15.01
N ALA A 87 15.55 20.56 -14.21
CA ALA A 87 16.11 20.24 -12.90
C ALA A 87 15.05 19.66 -11.94
N ASP A 88 13.82 20.17 -11.99
CA ASP A 88 12.69 19.71 -11.19
C ASP A 88 12.23 18.31 -11.57
N GLU A 89 12.10 18.04 -12.87
CA GLU A 89 11.80 16.70 -13.40
C GLU A 89 12.89 15.70 -13.02
N ARG A 90 14.17 16.04 -13.24
CA ARG A 90 15.31 15.20 -12.86
C ARG A 90 15.33 14.91 -11.35
N ALA A 91 14.96 15.88 -10.51
CA ALA A 91 14.86 15.68 -9.07
C ALA A 91 13.72 14.70 -8.72
N TRP A 92 12.55 14.85 -9.33
CA TRP A 92 11.46 13.89 -9.21
C TRP A 92 11.90 12.49 -9.64
N ASP A 93 12.61 12.38 -10.75
CA ASP A 93 13.05 11.12 -11.31
C ASP A 93 14.02 10.38 -10.40
N ARG A 94 15.03 11.09 -9.87
CA ARG A 94 16.00 10.52 -8.90
C ARG A 94 15.33 10.06 -7.60
N THR A 95 14.21 10.67 -7.23
CA THR A 95 13.43 10.27 -6.06
C THR A 95 12.77 8.88 -6.26
N ARG A 96 12.76 8.31 -7.47
CA ARG A 96 12.15 6.99 -7.72
C ARG A 96 12.84 5.85 -6.98
N ARG A 97 14.14 5.98 -6.69
CA ARG A 97 15.06 4.96 -6.10
C ARG A 97 14.35 3.66 -5.68
N PRO A 98 13.97 2.80 -6.63
CA PRO A 98 13.09 1.68 -6.35
C PRO A 98 13.87 0.64 -5.56
N LYS A 99 13.31 0.21 -4.42
CA LYS A 99 13.86 -0.91 -3.65
C LYS A 99 13.18 -2.18 -4.13
N LEU A 100 13.95 -3.24 -4.39
CA LEU A 100 13.39 -4.56 -4.64
C LEU A 100 12.49 -4.97 -3.46
N CYS A 101 11.33 -5.55 -3.76
CA CYS A 101 10.43 -6.02 -2.72
C CYS A 101 11.12 -7.11 -1.88
N LYS A 102 10.77 -7.20 -0.58
CA LYS A 102 11.41 -8.14 0.35
C LYS A 102 11.31 -9.59 -0.15
N LEU A 103 10.22 -9.94 -0.84
CA LEU A 103 9.98 -11.26 -1.44
C LEU A 103 10.95 -11.56 -2.59
N ALA A 104 11.19 -10.59 -3.48
CA ALA A 104 12.16 -10.77 -4.56
C ALA A 104 13.58 -11.00 -4.01
N ARG A 105 13.92 -10.34 -2.89
CA ARG A 105 15.25 -10.43 -2.26
C ARG A 105 15.45 -11.66 -1.39
N SER A 106 14.40 -12.21 -0.76
CA SER A 106 14.50 -13.34 0.19
C SER A 106 13.81 -14.59 -0.36
N PRO A 107 14.58 -15.62 -0.77
CA PRO A 107 14.03 -16.92 -1.16
C PRO A 107 13.25 -17.59 -0.02
N TRP A 108 13.76 -17.51 1.21
CA TRP A 108 13.10 -18.05 2.40
C TRP A 108 11.71 -17.43 2.61
N LEU A 109 11.60 -16.10 2.51
CA LEU A 109 10.31 -15.41 2.67
C LEU A 109 9.28 -15.84 1.62
N ARG A 110 9.72 -16.13 0.39
CA ARG A 110 8.86 -16.68 -0.67
C ARG A 110 8.38 -18.09 -0.35
N LEU A 111 9.28 -18.95 0.13
CA LEU A 111 8.94 -20.33 0.51
C LEU A 111 7.95 -20.34 1.68
N SER A 112 8.21 -19.56 2.73
CA SER A 112 7.34 -19.45 3.90
C SER A 112 5.93 -18.94 3.54
N LEU A 113 5.83 -17.91 2.68
CA LEU A 113 4.54 -17.43 2.20
C LEU A 113 3.82 -18.43 1.29
N SER A 114 4.54 -19.11 0.40
CA SER A 114 3.97 -20.17 -0.45
C SER A 114 3.36 -21.28 0.41
N TRP A 115 4.07 -21.71 1.45
CA TRP A 115 3.62 -22.73 2.38
C TRP A 115 2.38 -22.27 3.16
N ALA A 116 2.42 -21.07 3.76
CA ALA A 116 1.30 -20.51 4.50
C ALA A 116 0.04 -20.30 3.63
N LEU A 117 0.20 -19.78 2.41
CA LEU A 117 -0.91 -19.61 1.46
C LEU A 117 -1.45 -20.96 0.96
N GLY A 118 -0.58 -21.95 0.76
CA GLY A 118 -0.96 -23.32 0.44
C GLY A 118 -1.84 -23.93 1.54
N LEU A 119 -1.45 -23.75 2.80
CA LEU A 119 -2.20 -24.20 3.97
C LEU A 119 -3.58 -23.52 4.07
N ALA A 120 -3.61 -22.19 3.96
CA ALA A 120 -4.85 -21.41 4.01
C ALA A 120 -5.83 -21.82 2.89
N ARG A 121 -5.33 -22.08 1.67
CA ARG A 121 -6.16 -22.54 0.54
C ARG A 121 -6.64 -23.98 0.71
N SER A 122 -5.90 -24.81 1.44
CA SER A 122 -6.34 -26.14 1.85
C SER A 122 -7.48 -26.02 2.86
N MET A 123 -7.28 -25.23 3.93
CA MET A 123 -8.30 -24.99 4.96
C MET A 123 -9.58 -24.34 4.41
N ALA A 124 -9.48 -23.42 3.45
CA ALA A 124 -10.64 -22.79 2.81
C ALA A 124 -11.43 -23.74 1.90
N ARG A 125 -10.79 -24.76 1.30
CA ARG A 125 -11.47 -25.82 0.56
C ARG A 125 -12.13 -26.85 1.46
N SER A 126 -11.60 -27.02 2.68
CA SER A 126 -12.15 -27.93 3.69
C SER A 126 -13.21 -27.29 4.59
N ARG A 127 -13.55 -25.99 4.43
CA ARG A 127 -14.73 -25.43 5.09
C ARG A 127 -15.98 -26.00 4.41
N PRO A 128 -16.82 -26.80 5.10
CA PRO A 128 -18.06 -27.25 4.51
C PRO A 128 -18.90 -26.01 4.18
N ASN A 129 -19.45 -25.98 2.97
CA ASN A 129 -20.50 -25.04 2.62
C ASN A 129 -21.60 -25.19 3.70
N PRO A 130 -22.03 -24.13 4.41
CA PRO A 130 -23.17 -24.28 5.29
C PRO A 130 -24.33 -24.84 4.45
N PRO A 131 -24.98 -25.94 4.87
CA PRO A 131 -26.01 -26.57 4.06
C PRO A 131 -27.09 -25.52 3.73
N PRO A 132 -27.62 -25.49 2.50
CA PRO A 132 -28.69 -24.56 2.13
C PRO A 132 -30.02 -25.06 2.72
N PHE A 133 -30.13 -25.11 4.04
CA PHE A 133 -31.37 -25.46 4.73
C PHE A 133 -31.53 -24.61 5.98
N LEU A 134 -31.82 -23.33 5.76
CA LEU A 134 -32.62 -22.55 6.69
C LEU A 134 -33.69 -21.82 5.90
N LEU A 135 -34.78 -22.55 5.60
CA LEU A 135 -36.11 -21.97 5.51
C LEU A 135 -37.04 -22.75 6.45
N PRO A 136 -38.08 -22.08 6.96
CA PRO A 136 -38.44 -22.11 8.37
C PRO A 136 -39.41 -23.23 8.73
N LEU A 137 -39.43 -23.53 10.03
CA LEU A 137 -40.45 -24.32 10.71
C LEU A 137 -41.87 -23.98 10.21
N SER A 138 -42.47 -24.85 9.40
CA SER A 138 -43.92 -25.00 9.35
C SER A 138 -44.25 -26.42 9.82
N LEU A 139 -44.58 -26.54 11.11
CA LEU A 139 -45.46 -27.54 11.73
C LEU A 139 -45.21 -27.54 13.25
N ALA A 140 -45.72 -26.51 13.93
CA ALA A 140 -46.05 -26.54 15.36
C ALA A 140 -46.85 -25.27 15.72
N THR A 141 -47.99 -25.07 15.05
CA THR A 141 -49.01 -24.11 15.49
C THR A 141 -50.13 -24.87 16.15
N THR A 142 -49.85 -25.42 17.33
CA THR A 142 -50.89 -25.61 18.34
C THR A 142 -50.22 -25.67 19.71
N CYS A 143 -50.63 -24.73 20.57
CA CYS A 143 -50.51 -24.78 22.02
C CYS A 143 -49.10 -24.64 22.63
N MET A 144 -48.64 -23.40 22.84
CA MET A 144 -48.08 -22.92 24.13
C MET A 144 -47.58 -21.47 24.05
N GLY A 145 -47.85 -20.71 25.11
CA GLY A 145 -47.87 -19.24 25.18
C GLY A 145 -46.53 -18.50 25.03
N ALA A 146 -46.65 -17.21 24.65
CA ALA A 146 -45.57 -16.35 24.16
C ALA A 146 -44.55 -15.84 25.21
N LYS A 147 -44.71 -16.14 26.51
CA LYS A 147 -43.87 -15.54 27.57
C LYS A 147 -42.55 -16.27 27.85
N THR A 148 -42.37 -17.50 27.37
CA THR A 148 -41.21 -18.35 27.70
C THR A 148 -40.12 -18.41 26.61
N ARG A 149 -40.20 -17.58 25.55
CA ARG A 149 -39.26 -17.63 24.41
C ARG A 149 -38.04 -16.70 24.54
N ARG A 150 -38.14 -15.56 25.25
CA ARG A 150 -37.01 -14.63 25.41
C ARG A 150 -35.90 -15.14 26.33
N ALA A 151 -36.25 -15.91 27.38
CA ALA A 151 -35.29 -16.40 28.37
C ALA A 151 -34.43 -17.58 27.87
N ALA A 152 -34.96 -18.41 26.96
CA ALA A 152 -34.22 -19.55 26.41
C ALA A 152 -33.19 -19.12 25.35
N MET A 153 -33.52 -18.11 24.53
CA MET A 153 -32.68 -17.66 23.41
C MET A 153 -31.42 -16.89 23.85
N VAL A 154 -31.46 -16.22 25.01
CA VAL A 154 -30.28 -15.56 25.61
C VAL A 154 -29.26 -16.56 26.15
N LYS A 155 -29.72 -17.72 26.67
CA LYS A 155 -28.83 -18.74 27.23
C LYS A 155 -28.02 -19.49 26.17
N VAL A 156 -28.61 -19.76 25.00
CA VAL A 156 -27.91 -20.45 23.90
C VAL A 156 -26.80 -19.56 23.32
N ASN A 157 -27.04 -18.26 23.18
CA ASN A 157 -26.04 -17.34 22.63
C ASN A 157 -24.85 -17.13 23.58
N ALA A 158 -25.07 -17.14 24.90
CA ALA A 158 -24.00 -17.04 25.90
C ALA A 158 -23.09 -18.29 25.97
N VAL A 159 -23.62 -19.47 25.64
CA VAL A 159 -22.82 -20.72 25.56
C VAL A 159 -21.98 -20.72 24.29
N ILE A 160 -22.49 -20.16 23.19
CA ILE A 160 -21.75 -20.06 21.93
C ILE A 160 -20.60 -19.07 22.09
N GLU A 161 -20.79 -17.86 22.64
CA GLU A 161 -19.69 -16.90 22.80
C GLU A 161 -18.57 -17.40 23.72
N LYS A 162 -18.88 -18.10 24.83
CA LYS A 162 -17.86 -18.70 25.69
C LYS A 162 -17.06 -19.82 25.03
N ALA A 163 -17.64 -20.53 24.06
CA ALA A 163 -16.93 -21.55 23.30
C ALA A 163 -15.92 -20.92 22.32
N TRP A 164 -16.18 -19.70 21.83
CA TRP A 164 -15.24 -18.97 20.98
C TRP A 164 -14.07 -18.36 21.76
N ASP A 165 -14.28 -17.92 23.00
CA ASP A 165 -13.21 -17.40 23.86
C ASP A 165 -12.18 -18.47 24.25
N VAL A 166 -12.62 -19.69 24.55
CA VAL A 166 -11.71 -20.82 24.85
C VAL A 166 -10.93 -21.24 23.59
N PHE A 167 -11.56 -21.15 22.41
CA PHE A 167 -10.92 -21.48 21.15
C PHE A 167 -9.88 -20.43 20.72
N LEU A 168 -10.12 -19.14 20.99
CA LEU A 168 -9.11 -18.09 20.81
C LEU A 168 -7.95 -18.20 21.81
N PHE A 169 -8.20 -18.63 23.04
CA PHE A 169 -7.15 -18.84 24.06
C PHE A 169 -6.18 -19.95 23.66
N PHE A 170 -6.65 -21.03 23.02
CA PHE A 170 -5.81 -22.12 22.54
C PHE A 170 -4.93 -21.72 21.35
N ILE A 171 -5.38 -20.79 20.50
CA ILE A 171 -4.61 -20.30 19.34
C ILE A 171 -3.46 -19.36 19.77
N CYS A 172 -3.53 -18.74 20.94
CA CYS A 172 -2.48 -17.86 21.46
C CYS A 172 -1.34 -18.58 22.21
N LEU A 173 -1.50 -19.85 22.61
CA LEU A 173 -0.49 -20.58 23.39
C LEU A 173 0.50 -21.41 22.55
N ASP A 174 0.31 -21.51 21.23
CA ASP A 174 1.28 -22.14 20.30
C ASP A 174 2.23 -21.12 19.61
N LEU A 175 2.25 -19.87 20.10
CA LEU A 175 3.25 -18.85 19.76
C LEU A 175 4.01 -18.40 21.03
N SER A 176 4.85 -19.29 21.57
CA SER A 176 6.00 -18.95 22.43
C SER A 176 7.05 -20.04 22.33
#